data_AF-A0A270N4H3-F1
#
_entry.id   AF-A0A270N4H3-F1
#
_cell.length_a   1.000
_cell.length_b   1.000
_cell.length_c   1.000
_cell.angle_alpha   90.00
_cell.angle_beta   90.00
_cell.angle_gamma   90.00
#
_symmetry.space_group_name_H-M   'P 1'
#
loop_
_entity.id
_entity.type
_entity.pdbx_description
1 polymer ?
#
loop_
_entity_poly.entity_id
_entity_poly.type
_entity_poly.pdbx_seq_one_letter_code
_entity_poly.pdbx_strand_id
1 'polypeptide(L)'
;MNPRESAALSDNVYKDPLPPVSSDITVGGTKYEVLACRDSGSGYQGIVYLNINTKEVIVAHRGTEFDRQPMLDGGIDAAMVTARVNAQLTDALALTKQALRLAEERGAGPVHVTGHSLGGALAQITAHHYNLPGDAFNPYGAAGLAYRLPEGQPANAAPFTNHVMAGDLVSAGGPHYGKVEMYALPRELEILRNAEHG
;
A
#
# COMPACT_ATOMS: atom_id res chain seq x y z
N MET A 1 -11.45 7.60 3.79
CA MET A 1 -11.28 7.01 2.45
C MET A 1 -12.04 5.69 2.31
N ASN A 2 -12.65 5.46 1.14
CA ASN A 2 -13.33 4.21 0.79
C ASN A 2 -12.30 3.13 0.34
N PRO A 3 -12.32 1.90 0.87
CA PRO A 3 -11.38 0.84 0.46
C PRO A 3 -11.37 0.54 -1.04
N ARG A 4 -12.49 0.69 -1.75
CA ARG A 4 -12.53 0.51 -3.21
C ARG A 4 -11.75 1.58 -3.97
N GLU A 5 -11.79 2.83 -3.49
CA GLU A 5 -10.97 3.91 -4.05
C GLU A 5 -9.49 3.64 -3.76
N SER A 6 -9.19 3.11 -2.57
CA SER A 6 -7.81 2.79 -2.19
C SER A 6 -7.24 1.68 -3.05
N ALA A 7 -8.02 0.63 -3.30
CA ALA A 7 -7.65 -0.44 -4.22
C ALA A 7 -7.37 0.12 -5.63
N ALA A 8 -8.27 0.95 -6.16
CA ALA A 8 -8.12 1.53 -7.48
C ALA A 8 -6.89 2.43 -7.62
N LEU A 9 -6.56 3.22 -6.60
CA LEU A 9 -5.34 4.06 -6.59
C LEU A 9 -4.06 3.23 -6.41
N SER A 10 -4.12 2.16 -5.60
CA SER A 10 -3.01 1.22 -5.42
C SER A 10 -2.67 0.42 -6.68
N ASP A 11 -3.64 0.24 -7.58
CA ASP A 11 -3.45 -0.31 -8.93
C ASP A 11 -3.01 0.77 -9.93
N ASN A 12 -3.63 1.96 -9.88
CA ASN A 12 -3.34 3.05 -10.81
C ASN A 12 -1.87 3.48 -10.83
N VAL A 13 -1.20 3.43 -9.67
CA VAL A 13 0.20 3.84 -9.50
C VAL A 13 1.19 3.00 -10.33
N TYR A 14 0.76 1.85 -10.88
CA TYR A 14 1.55 1.03 -11.80
C TYR A 14 1.48 1.48 -13.26
N LYS A 15 0.66 2.47 -13.60
CA LYS A 15 0.54 2.96 -14.99
C LYS A 15 1.76 3.79 -15.36
N ASP A 16 2.44 3.35 -16.42
CA ASP A 16 3.58 4.05 -17.01
C ASP A 16 3.16 4.76 -18.32
N PRO A 17 3.63 6.00 -18.56
CA PRO A 17 4.35 6.85 -17.61
C PRO A 17 3.44 7.35 -16.46
N LEU A 18 4.04 7.74 -15.33
CA LEU A 18 3.32 8.43 -14.27
C LEU A 18 2.61 9.68 -14.83
N PRO A 19 1.42 10.03 -14.34
CA PRO A 19 0.69 11.18 -14.83
C PRO A 19 1.43 12.49 -14.52
N PRO A 20 1.24 13.55 -15.35
CA PRO A 20 1.81 14.86 -15.07
C PRO A 20 1.29 15.43 -13.75
N VAL A 21 2.17 16.11 -13.00
CA VAL A 21 1.76 16.87 -11.80
C VAL A 21 0.82 18.00 -12.22
N SER A 22 -0.16 18.30 -11.35
CA SER A 22 -1.25 19.26 -11.56
C SER A 22 -2.24 18.87 -12.67
N SER A 23 -2.24 17.60 -13.10
CA SER A 23 -3.26 17.08 -14.02
C SER A 23 -4.47 16.51 -13.28
N ASP A 24 -5.64 16.64 -13.91
CA ASP A 24 -6.86 15.97 -13.49
C ASP A 24 -6.95 14.58 -14.13
N ILE A 25 -7.16 13.54 -13.33
CA ILE A 25 -7.33 12.16 -13.79
C ILE A 25 -8.60 11.54 -13.21
N THR A 26 -9.07 10.45 -13.81
CA THR A 26 -10.16 9.64 -13.25
C THR A 26 -9.65 8.23 -12.95
N VAL A 27 -9.85 7.80 -11.70
CA VAL A 27 -9.46 6.47 -11.21
C VAL A 27 -10.65 5.86 -10.50
N GLY A 28 -11.05 4.64 -10.88
CA GLY A 28 -12.20 3.96 -10.27
C GLY A 28 -13.53 4.71 -10.39
N GLY A 29 -13.64 5.64 -11.36
CA GLY A 29 -14.81 6.52 -11.51
C GLY A 29 -14.78 7.79 -10.66
N THR A 30 -13.79 7.96 -9.78
CA THR A 30 -13.58 9.19 -9.00
C THR A 30 -12.53 10.08 -9.67
N LYS A 31 -12.76 11.40 -9.65
CA LYS A 31 -11.84 12.39 -10.21
C LYS A 31 -10.83 12.86 -9.17
N TYR A 32 -9.56 12.95 -9.56
CA TYR A 32 -8.45 13.34 -8.70
C TYR A 32 -7.56 14.37 -9.40
N GLU A 33 -7.00 15.30 -8.63
CA GLU A 33 -5.84 16.10 -9.07
C GLU A 33 -4.55 15.40 -8.62
N VAL A 34 -3.56 15.31 -9.50
CA VAL A 34 -2.23 14.77 -9.16
C VAL A 34 -1.40 15.87 -8.51
N LEU A 35 -1.15 15.77 -7.21
CA LEU A 35 -0.42 16.80 -6.46
C LEU A 35 1.10 16.63 -6.54
N ALA A 36 1.58 15.39 -6.60
CA ALA A 36 2.99 15.07 -6.70
C ALA A 36 3.17 13.66 -7.25
N CYS A 37 4.26 13.47 -7.99
CA CYS A 37 4.76 12.16 -8.38
C CYS A 37 6.21 12.05 -7.94
N ARG A 38 6.67 10.85 -7.63
CA ARG A 38 8.09 10.56 -7.43
C ARG A 38 8.43 9.29 -8.19
N ASP A 39 9.52 9.37 -8.94
CA ASP A 39 10.15 8.28 -9.65
C ASP A 39 11.65 8.46 -9.43
N SER A 40 12.29 7.53 -8.72
CA SER A 40 13.67 7.70 -8.26
C SER A 40 14.55 6.53 -8.66
N GLY A 41 15.87 6.79 -8.70
CA GLY A 41 16.88 5.77 -9.02
C GLY A 41 16.96 4.62 -8.02
N SER A 42 16.24 4.67 -6.88
CA SER A 42 16.10 3.53 -5.96
C SER A 42 15.10 2.47 -6.45
N GLY A 43 14.39 2.75 -7.55
CA GLY A 43 13.28 1.95 -8.04
C GLY A 43 11.96 2.24 -7.34
N TYR A 44 11.90 3.28 -6.50
CA TYR A 44 10.66 3.74 -5.88
C TYR A 44 9.85 4.58 -6.86
N GLN A 45 8.54 4.29 -6.91
CA GLN A 45 7.56 5.14 -7.55
C GLN A 45 6.35 5.35 -6.65
N GLY A 46 5.75 6.54 -6.71
CA GLY A 46 4.52 6.85 -5.98
C GLY A 46 3.86 8.13 -6.45
N ILE A 47 2.57 8.25 -6.14
CA ILE A 47 1.73 9.39 -6.55
C ILE A 47 0.96 9.90 -5.33
N VAL A 48 0.82 11.22 -5.24
CA VAL A 48 -0.07 11.91 -4.29
C VAL A 48 -1.28 12.43 -5.06
N TYR A 49 -2.45 11.95 -4.71
CA TYR A 49 -3.73 12.34 -5.30
C TYR A 49 -4.51 13.24 -4.33
N LEU A 50 -5.23 14.22 -4.87
CA LEU A 50 -6.27 14.96 -4.16
C LEU A 50 -7.63 14.55 -4.72
N ASN A 51 -8.48 13.97 -3.88
CA ASN A 51 -9.87 13.75 -4.26
C ASN A 51 -10.57 15.10 -4.38
N ILE A 52 -11.02 15.46 -5.59
CA ILE A 52 -11.56 16.82 -5.81
C ILE A 52 -12.88 17.06 -5.06
N ASN A 53 -13.61 15.99 -4.75
CA ASN A 53 -14.92 16.03 -4.11
C ASN A 53 -14.79 16.02 -2.59
N THR A 54 -14.02 15.07 -2.04
CA THR A 54 -13.89 14.89 -0.57
C THR A 54 -12.76 15.73 0.03
N LYS A 55 -11.86 16.25 -0.81
CA LYS A 55 -10.62 16.94 -0.43
C LYS A 55 -9.62 16.05 0.33
N GLU A 56 -9.84 14.75 0.44
CA GLU A 56 -8.85 13.82 1.00
C GLU A 56 -7.60 13.78 0.11
N VAL A 57 -6.43 13.69 0.74
CA VAL A 57 -5.15 13.49 0.06
C VAL A 57 -4.71 12.05 0.24
N ILE A 58 -4.29 11.39 -0.84
CA ILE A 58 -3.98 9.95 -0.83
C ILE A 58 -2.60 9.74 -1.43
N VAL A 59 -1.71 9.09 -0.67
CA VAL A 59 -0.38 8.69 -1.13
C VAL A 59 -0.44 7.22 -1.53
N ALA A 60 -0.29 6.94 -2.82
CA ALA A 60 -0.15 5.58 -3.31
C ALA A 60 1.33 5.26 -3.55
N HIS A 61 1.81 4.19 -2.90
CA HIS A 61 3.13 3.63 -3.11
C HIS A 61 3.04 2.48 -4.11
N ARG A 62 3.81 2.54 -5.21
CA ARG A 62 3.92 1.43 -6.17
C ARG A 62 4.72 0.30 -5.53
N GLY A 63 4.25 -0.93 -5.68
CA GLY A 63 5.06 -2.11 -5.36
C GLY A 63 6.05 -2.44 -6.47
N THR A 64 6.99 -3.33 -6.19
CA THR A 64 7.88 -3.86 -7.24
C THR A 64 7.26 -5.10 -7.89
N GLU A 65 7.70 -5.41 -9.10
CA GLU A 65 7.26 -6.54 -9.89
C GLU A 65 7.78 -7.89 -9.36
N PHE A 66 7.56 -8.20 -8.07
CA PHE A 66 7.68 -9.59 -7.59
C PHE A 66 6.73 -10.51 -8.36
N ASP A 67 5.60 -9.96 -8.82
CA ASP A 67 4.53 -10.67 -9.53
C ASP A 67 4.87 -11.01 -11.00
N ARG A 68 5.90 -10.40 -11.61
CA ARG A 68 6.28 -10.65 -13.02
C ARG A 68 7.47 -11.59 -13.20
N GLN A 69 8.29 -11.77 -12.19
CA GLN A 69 9.21 -12.90 -12.18
C GLN A 69 8.39 -14.11 -11.72
N PRO A 70 8.39 -15.23 -12.47
CA PRO A 70 7.84 -16.46 -11.92
C PRO A 70 8.50 -16.63 -10.56
N MET A 71 7.69 -16.81 -9.51
CA MET A 71 8.16 -17.33 -8.22
C MET A 71 8.97 -18.60 -8.52
N LEU A 72 10.27 -18.43 -8.74
CA LEU A 72 11.18 -19.50 -9.12
C LEU A 72 11.36 -20.35 -7.85
N ASP A 73 10.77 -21.54 -7.89
CA ASP A 73 10.97 -22.67 -6.98
C ASP A 73 10.83 -22.39 -5.46
N GLY A 74 9.70 -21.81 -5.03
CA GLY A 74 9.15 -22.16 -3.72
C GLY A 74 9.16 -21.10 -2.61
N GLY A 75 8.81 -19.85 -2.91
CA GLY A 75 8.46 -18.86 -1.88
C GLY A 75 8.96 -17.45 -2.20
N ILE A 76 8.65 -16.52 -1.30
CA ILE A 76 9.14 -15.13 -1.35
C ILE A 76 10.38 -15.04 -0.46
N ASP A 77 11.50 -14.60 -1.03
CA ASP A 77 12.73 -14.39 -0.26
C ASP A 77 12.63 -13.10 0.57
N ALA A 78 12.53 -13.27 1.90
CA ALA A 78 12.46 -12.19 2.87
C ALA A 78 13.69 -11.26 2.81
N ALA A 79 14.88 -11.76 2.46
CA ALA A 79 16.07 -10.95 2.34
C ALA A 79 15.97 -9.98 1.15
N MET A 80 15.48 -10.48 0.00
CA MET A 80 15.21 -9.63 -1.17
C MET A 80 14.14 -8.58 -0.90
N VAL A 81 13.05 -8.96 -0.24
CA VAL A 81 11.99 -8.02 0.13
C VAL A 81 12.55 -6.93 1.03
N THR A 82 13.26 -7.31 2.09
CA THR A 82 13.87 -6.36 3.04
C THR A 82 14.82 -5.40 2.32
N ALA A 83 15.67 -5.91 1.42
CA ALA A 83 16.58 -5.07 0.64
C ALA A 83 15.83 -4.06 -0.25
N ARG A 84 14.75 -4.48 -0.93
CA ARG A 84 13.94 -3.56 -1.76
C ARG A 84 13.20 -2.54 -0.93
N VAL A 85 12.60 -2.92 0.22
CA VAL A 85 11.98 -1.95 1.14
C VAL A 85 13.01 -0.93 1.59
N ASN A 86 14.19 -1.37 2.05
CA ASN A 86 15.26 -0.49 2.52
C ASN A 86 15.68 0.53 1.45
N ALA A 87 15.82 0.09 0.19
CA ALA A 87 16.20 0.98 -0.90
C ALA A 87 15.16 2.09 -1.15
N GLN A 88 13.88 1.78 -1.00
CA GLN A 88 12.77 2.68 -1.36
C GLN A 88 12.22 3.49 -0.18
N LEU A 89 12.50 3.09 1.06
CA LEU A 89 11.89 3.64 2.26
C LEU A 89 12.07 5.16 2.41
N THR A 90 13.28 5.66 2.17
CA THR A 90 13.57 7.10 2.26
C THR A 90 12.71 7.92 1.29
N ASP A 91 12.51 7.41 0.08
CA ASP A 91 11.69 8.08 -0.94
C ASP A 91 10.19 8.02 -0.60
N ALA A 92 9.72 6.88 -0.06
CA ALA A 92 8.34 6.71 0.41
C ALA A 92 8.00 7.65 1.57
N LEU A 93 8.88 7.75 2.57
CA LEU A 93 8.74 8.70 3.68
C LEU A 93 8.74 10.14 3.17
N ALA A 94 9.65 10.48 2.27
CA ALA A 94 9.74 11.82 1.70
C ALA A 94 8.50 12.22 0.89
N LEU A 95 7.94 11.31 0.08
CA LEU A 95 6.69 11.57 -0.65
C LEU A 95 5.51 11.75 0.32
N THR A 96 5.43 10.92 1.36
CA THR A 96 4.36 11.03 2.37
C THR A 96 4.44 12.34 3.15
N LYS A 97 5.66 12.76 3.52
CA LYS A 97 5.91 14.07 4.14
C LYS A 97 5.52 15.22 3.22
N GLN A 98 5.79 15.09 1.91
CA GLN A 98 5.37 16.08 0.93
C GLN A 98 3.84 16.16 0.83
N ALA A 99 3.14 15.03 0.84
CA ALA A 99 1.67 14.99 0.84
C ALA A 99 1.07 15.70 2.06
N LEU A 100 1.63 15.48 3.25
CA LEU A 100 1.22 16.19 4.48
C LEU A 100 1.34 17.71 4.33
N ARG A 101 2.47 18.20 3.82
CA ARG A 101 2.66 19.64 3.58
C ARG A 101 1.68 20.18 2.53
N LEU A 102 1.50 19.47 1.42
CA LEU A 102 0.57 19.88 0.36
C LEU A 102 -0.88 19.89 0.84
N ALA A 103 -1.27 18.97 1.72
CA ALA A 103 -2.58 18.96 2.34
C ALA A 103 -2.79 20.21 3.21
N GLU A 104 -1.81 20.55 4.05
CA GLU A 104 -1.83 21.75 4.89
C GLU A 104 -1.88 23.05 4.05
N GLU A 105 -0.97 23.20 3.09
CA GLU A 105 -0.87 24.38 2.22
C GLU A 105 -2.15 24.64 1.41
N ARG A 106 -2.88 23.58 1.04
CA ARG A 106 -4.11 23.67 0.25
C ARG A 106 -5.38 23.73 1.11
N GLY A 107 -5.27 23.65 2.45
CA GLY A 107 -6.43 23.50 3.32
C GLY A 107 -7.26 22.25 2.97
N ALA A 108 -6.59 21.18 2.56
CA ALA A 108 -7.21 19.93 2.17
C ALA A 108 -7.64 19.10 3.40
N GLY A 109 -8.36 18.02 3.14
CA GLY A 109 -8.79 17.05 4.14
C GLY A 109 -7.66 16.12 4.61
N PRO A 110 -7.99 15.04 5.32
CA PRO A 110 -7.01 14.13 5.90
C PRO A 110 -6.15 13.45 4.84
N VAL A 111 -4.93 13.07 5.25
CA VAL A 111 -3.98 12.31 4.43
C VAL A 111 -4.13 10.82 4.73
N HIS A 112 -4.27 10.03 3.66
CA HIS A 112 -4.30 8.57 3.67
C HIS A 112 -3.10 8.00 2.92
N VAL A 113 -2.70 6.79 3.27
CA VAL A 113 -1.67 6.04 2.54
C VAL A 113 -2.22 4.72 2.01
N THR A 114 -1.74 4.29 0.85
CA THR A 114 -2.14 3.02 0.26
C THR A 114 -1.04 2.40 -0.61
N GLY A 115 -1.17 1.10 -0.90
CA GLY A 115 -0.28 0.39 -1.80
C GLY A 115 -0.62 -1.09 -1.92
N HIS A 116 -0.11 -1.72 -2.96
CA HIS A 116 -0.25 -3.16 -3.23
C HIS A 116 1.11 -3.87 -3.13
N SER A 117 1.14 -5.14 -2.70
CA SER A 117 2.37 -5.95 -2.63
C SER A 117 3.47 -5.23 -1.81
N LEU A 118 4.67 -5.00 -2.37
CA LEU A 118 5.72 -4.22 -1.70
C LEU A 118 5.29 -2.78 -1.37
N GLY A 119 4.47 -2.17 -2.23
CA GLY A 119 3.96 -0.81 -2.01
C GLY A 119 3.05 -0.77 -0.78
N GLY A 120 2.34 -1.86 -0.50
CA GLY A 120 1.55 -2.00 0.72
C GLY A 120 2.41 -2.14 1.98
N ALA A 121 3.60 -2.75 1.88
CA ALA A 121 4.58 -2.75 2.98
C ALA A 121 5.11 -1.33 3.25
N LEU A 122 5.39 -0.57 2.20
CA LEU A 122 5.76 0.86 2.32
C LEU A 122 4.62 1.66 2.96
N ALA A 123 3.36 1.40 2.57
CA ALA A 123 2.17 2.04 3.16
C ALA A 123 2.03 1.73 4.66
N GLN A 124 2.28 0.49 5.10
CA GLN A 124 2.30 0.15 6.53
C GLN A 124 3.37 0.96 7.29
N ILE A 125 4.58 1.07 6.73
CA ILE A 125 5.69 1.80 7.37
C ILE A 125 5.41 3.30 7.43
N THR A 126 4.91 3.90 6.34
CA THR A 126 4.61 5.34 6.31
C THR A 126 3.39 5.68 7.17
N ALA A 127 2.37 4.80 7.22
CA ALA A 127 1.24 4.90 8.14
C ALA A 127 1.70 4.91 9.59
N HIS A 128 2.56 3.96 9.99
CA HIS A 128 3.09 3.92 11.34
C HIS A 128 3.92 5.16 11.66
N HIS A 129 4.82 5.57 10.76
CA HIS A 129 5.74 6.68 10.97
C HIS A 129 5.04 8.03 11.15
N TYR A 130 3.98 8.28 10.36
CA TYR A 130 3.24 9.55 10.39
C TYR A 130 1.90 9.45 11.13
N ASN A 131 1.58 8.31 11.73
CA ASN A 131 0.29 8.00 12.35
C ASN A 131 -0.90 8.29 11.42
N LEU A 132 -0.86 7.75 10.20
CA LEU A 132 -1.87 7.98 9.15
C LEU A 132 -2.81 6.79 8.98
N PRO A 133 -4.09 7.04 8.68
CA PRO A 133 -5.00 5.99 8.26
C PRO A 133 -4.65 5.48 6.86
N GLY A 134 -5.00 4.24 6.54
CA GLY A 134 -4.72 3.71 5.22
C GLY A 134 -5.23 2.29 4.99
N ASP A 135 -5.10 1.87 3.74
CA ASP A 135 -5.48 0.53 3.30
C ASP A 135 -4.37 -0.03 2.41
N ALA A 136 -4.01 -1.30 2.59
CA ALA A 136 -3.05 -2.00 1.75
C ALA A 136 -3.65 -3.28 1.19
N PHE A 137 -3.22 -3.68 -0.01
CA PHE A 137 -3.81 -4.81 -0.75
C PHE A 137 -2.76 -5.87 -1.04
N ASN A 138 -3.01 -7.10 -0.62
CA ASN A 138 -2.06 -8.21 -0.61
C ASN A 138 -0.62 -7.77 -0.25
N PRO A 139 -0.43 -7.01 0.85
CA PRO A 139 0.85 -6.40 1.12
C PRO A 139 1.83 -7.43 1.70
N TYR A 140 3.13 -7.23 1.52
CA TYR A 140 4.08 -7.94 2.39
C TYR A 140 3.95 -7.39 3.83
N GLY A 141 3.93 -8.25 4.84
CA GLY A 141 3.83 -7.85 6.24
C GLY A 141 5.06 -7.10 6.74
N ALA A 142 4.91 -5.81 7.05
CA ALA A 142 6.04 -4.95 7.43
C ALA A 142 6.42 -5.07 8.92
N ALA A 143 5.58 -5.67 9.78
CA ALA A 143 5.91 -5.87 11.19
C ALA A 143 7.00 -6.95 11.39
N GLY A 144 7.21 -7.82 10.40
CA GLY A 144 8.33 -8.76 10.38
C GLY A 144 9.66 -8.11 9.98
N LEU A 145 9.63 -6.87 9.50
CA LEU A 145 10.82 -6.14 9.10
C LEU A 145 11.38 -5.38 10.30
N ALA A 146 12.71 -5.21 10.36
CA ALA A 146 13.42 -4.62 11.51
C ALA A 146 13.19 -3.10 11.72
N TYR A 147 12.01 -2.59 11.35
CA TYR A 147 11.58 -1.20 11.50
C TYR A 147 10.79 -0.93 12.79
N ARG A 148 10.65 -1.94 13.67
CA ARG A 148 9.96 -1.84 14.98
C ARG A 148 8.47 -1.50 14.87
N LEU A 149 7.82 -1.90 13.78
CA LEU A 149 6.36 -1.81 13.70
C LEU A 149 5.75 -2.86 14.63
N PRO A 150 4.75 -2.50 15.45
CA PRO A 150 3.98 -3.49 16.20
C PRO A 150 3.14 -4.33 15.23
N GLU A 151 3.00 -5.62 15.55
CA GLU A 151 2.03 -6.48 14.88
C GLU A 151 0.60 -6.12 15.29
N GLY A 152 -0.32 -6.15 14.33
CA GLY A 152 -1.73 -5.79 14.52
C GLY A 152 -1.97 -4.28 14.59
N GLN A 153 -3.19 -3.90 14.94
CA GLN A 153 -3.60 -2.49 15.09
C GLN A 153 -3.34 -2.00 16.52
N PRO A 154 -2.42 -1.04 16.75
CA PRO A 154 -2.27 -0.42 18.06
C PRO A 154 -3.48 0.44 18.42
N ALA A 155 -3.85 0.43 19.70
CA ALA A 155 -5.04 1.15 20.19
C ALA A 155 -5.00 2.67 19.97
N ASN A 156 -3.80 3.27 20.00
CA ASN A 156 -3.60 4.72 19.86
C ASN A 156 -3.13 5.13 18.45
N ALA A 157 -3.08 4.19 17.51
CA ALA A 157 -2.67 4.47 16.14
C ALA A 157 -3.87 4.75 15.25
N ALA A 158 -3.66 5.53 14.20
CA ALA A 158 -4.64 5.70 13.14
C ALA A 158 -5.00 4.33 12.51
N PRO A 159 -6.26 4.15 12.07
CA PRO A 159 -6.73 2.86 11.58
C PRO A 159 -6.07 2.49 10.26
N PHE A 160 -5.49 1.29 10.20
CA PHE A 160 -4.88 0.75 8.99
C PHE A 160 -5.41 -0.66 8.72
N THR A 161 -5.85 -0.92 7.49
CA THR A 161 -6.41 -2.23 7.10
C THR A 161 -5.58 -2.88 6.00
N ASN A 162 -5.22 -4.14 6.19
CA ASN A 162 -4.59 -4.99 5.19
C ASN A 162 -5.65 -5.90 4.59
N HIS A 163 -5.94 -5.73 3.32
CA HIS A 163 -6.87 -6.54 2.55
C HIS A 163 -6.10 -7.70 1.90
N VAL A 164 -6.34 -8.93 2.35
CA VAL A 164 -5.53 -10.10 2.00
C VAL A 164 -6.39 -11.19 1.37
N MET A 165 -6.00 -11.72 0.22
CA MET A 165 -6.60 -12.93 -0.35
C MET A 165 -6.06 -14.18 0.34
N ALA A 166 -6.94 -15.15 0.62
CA ALA A 166 -6.59 -16.43 1.19
C ALA A 166 -5.67 -17.19 0.21
N GLY A 167 -4.48 -17.58 0.68
CA GLY A 167 -3.47 -18.22 -0.16
C GLY A 167 -2.52 -17.24 -0.88
N ASP A 168 -2.67 -15.93 -0.68
CA ASP A 168 -1.68 -14.96 -1.16
C ASP A 168 -0.34 -15.13 -0.43
N LEU A 169 0.68 -15.56 -1.17
CA LEU A 169 2.00 -15.88 -0.61
C LEU A 169 2.76 -14.61 -0.20
N VAL A 170 2.45 -13.45 -0.78
CA VAL A 170 3.04 -12.14 -0.43
C VAL A 170 2.66 -11.76 0.99
N SER A 171 1.37 -11.81 1.28
CA SER A 171 0.84 -11.51 2.62
C SER A 171 1.24 -12.55 3.66
N ALA A 172 1.43 -13.81 3.26
CA ALA A 172 1.96 -14.84 4.15
C ALA A 172 3.44 -14.64 4.54
N GLY A 173 4.16 -13.72 3.87
CA GLY A 173 5.60 -13.51 4.06
C GLY A 173 6.02 -12.86 5.38
N GLY A 174 5.09 -12.28 6.15
CA GLY A 174 5.41 -11.71 7.45
C GLY A 174 4.20 -11.13 8.18
N PRO A 175 4.31 -10.82 9.48
CA PRO A 175 3.23 -10.20 10.24
C PRO A 175 2.99 -8.76 9.78
N HIS A 176 1.75 -8.30 9.91
CA HIS A 176 1.30 -6.99 9.42
C HIS A 176 1.14 -5.97 10.54
N TYR A 177 1.43 -4.70 10.22
CA TYR A 177 0.92 -3.57 10.99
C TYR A 177 -0.51 -3.24 10.56
N GLY A 178 -1.38 -2.96 11.51
CA GLY A 178 -2.81 -2.70 11.28
C GLY A 178 -3.67 -3.97 11.34
N LYS A 179 -4.97 -3.78 11.13
CA LYS A 179 -5.97 -4.87 11.06
C LYS A 179 -5.72 -5.70 9.80
N VAL A 180 -5.96 -7.00 9.87
CA VAL A 180 -6.01 -7.87 8.68
C VAL A 180 -7.46 -8.23 8.39
N GLU A 181 -7.90 -7.98 7.15
CA GLU A 181 -9.16 -8.45 6.60
C GLU A 181 -8.87 -9.47 5.50
N MET A 182 -9.17 -10.74 5.79
CA MET A 182 -8.99 -11.83 4.84
C MET A 182 -10.23 -12.03 3.96
N TYR A 183 -9.99 -12.25 2.67
CA TYR A 183 -10.97 -12.57 1.65
C TYR A 183 -10.63 -13.93 1.06
N ALA A 184 -11.64 -14.71 0.70
CA ALA A 184 -11.43 -15.97 0.00
C ALA A 184 -12.41 -16.05 -1.16
N LEU A 185 -11.93 -16.54 -2.30
CA LEU A 185 -12.82 -16.93 -3.38
C LEU A 185 -13.68 -18.13 -2.93
N PRO A 186 -14.91 -18.28 -3.44
CA PRO A 186 -15.76 -19.42 -3.10
C PRO A 186 -15.07 -20.79 -3.25
N ARG A 187 -14.21 -20.93 -4.27
CA ARG A 187 -13.42 -22.15 -4.52
C ARG A 187 -12.33 -22.40 -3.48
N GLU A 188 -11.73 -21.36 -2.92
CA GLU A 188 -10.72 -21.47 -1.85
C GLU A 188 -11.36 -21.89 -0.52
N LEU A 189 -12.58 -21.39 -0.25
CA LEU A 189 -13.38 -21.84 0.90
C LEU A 189 -13.72 -23.33 0.82
N GLU A 190 -13.98 -23.88 -0.37
CA GLU A 190 -14.22 -25.32 -0.56
C GLU A 190 -12.98 -26.16 -0.23
N ILE A 191 -11.79 -25.71 -0.65
CA ILE A 191 -10.53 -26.39 -0.34
C ILE A 191 -10.25 -26.36 1.16
N LEU A 192 -10.43 -25.20 1.81
CA LEU A 192 -10.24 -25.06 3.26
C LEU A 192 -11.22 -25.93 4.05
N ARG A 193 -12.50 -25.99 3.65
CA ARG A 193 -13.50 -26.84 4.32
C ARG A 193 -13.18 -28.33 4.19
N ASN A 194 -12.63 -28.76 3.05
CA ASN A 194 -12.24 -30.15 2.86
C ASN A 194 -10.97 -30.52 3.65
N ALA A 195 -10.07 -29.56 3.89
CA ALA A 195 -8.87 -29.76 4.69
C ALA A 195 -9.16 -29.87 6.21
N GLU A 196 -10.23 -29.25 6.71
CA GLU A 196 -10.65 -29.37 8.12
C GLU A 196 -11.36 -30.71 8.45
N HIS A 197 -11.78 -31.48 7.44
CA HIS A 197 -12.52 -32.74 7.61
C HIS A 197 -11.69 -33.99 7.28
N GLY A 198 -10.38 -33.84 7.01
CA GLY A 198 -9.43 -34.93 6.77
C GLY A 198 -8.45 -35.10 7.92
#